data_AF-A0A7W9DFM5-F1
#
_entry.id   AF-A0A7W9DFM5-F1
#
_cell.length_a   1.000
_cell.length_b   1.000
_cell.length_c   1.000
_cell.angle_alpha   90.00
_cell.angle_beta   90.00
_cell.angle_gamma   90.00
#
_symmetry.space_group_name_H-M   'P 1'
#
loop_
_entity.id
_entity.type
_entity.pdbx_description
1 polymer ?
#
loop_
_entity_poly.entity_id
_entity_poly.type
_entity_poly.pdbx_seq_one_letter_code
_entity_poly.pdbx_strand_id
1 'polypeptide(L)'
;MMAAAWLLAAALAAGDPAAQLVQAKALMRGASAQQPQARLLFTEAAGQGSGPAAYYLGLMVKNGMGGPQDQAAALRWLILAAQRQVVPAMFIVANMLFDSDAAQARYWLDAACEAEYPEALQQKSVALGEGRMGYVHNEEQAALFLKMAEHAMTHRQPEP
;
A
#
# COMPACT_ATOMS: atom_id res chain seq x y z
N MET A 1 -13.28 -30.86 -20.04
CA MET A 1 -11.94 -30.95 -19.40
C MET A 1 -10.88 -30.01 -20.00
N MET A 2 -11.10 -29.24 -21.08
CA MET A 2 -10.05 -28.38 -21.65
C MET A 2 -9.80 -27.05 -20.93
N ALA A 3 -10.79 -26.50 -20.21
CA ALA A 3 -10.63 -25.21 -19.51
C ALA A 3 -9.65 -25.28 -18.32
N ALA A 4 -9.64 -26.40 -17.60
CA ALA A 4 -8.73 -26.62 -16.48
C ALA A 4 -7.27 -26.73 -16.95
N ALA A 5 -7.01 -27.39 -18.09
CA ALA A 5 -5.67 -27.54 -18.64
C ALA A 5 -5.10 -26.20 -19.17
N TRP A 6 -5.95 -25.35 -19.76
CA TRP A 6 -5.55 -24.01 -20.20
C TRP A 6 -5.28 -23.06 -19.04
N LEU A 7 -6.10 -23.09 -17.99
CA LEU A 7 -5.88 -22.31 -16.78
C LEU A 7 -4.61 -22.76 -16.05
N LEU A 8 -4.35 -24.07 -15.99
CA LEU A 8 -3.11 -24.61 -15.42
C LEU A 8 -1.89 -24.21 -16.25
N ALA A 9 -1.98 -24.25 -17.58
CA ALA A 9 -0.90 -23.85 -18.48
C ALA A 9 -0.62 -22.34 -18.44
N ALA A 10 -1.66 -21.51 -18.32
CA ALA A 10 -1.53 -20.06 -18.14
C ALA A 10 -0.92 -19.71 -16.77
N ALA A 11 -1.29 -20.44 -15.71
CA ALA A 11 -0.69 -20.30 -14.38
C ALA A 11 0.76 -20.81 -14.30
N LEU A 12 1.13 -21.81 -15.13
CA LEU A 12 2.52 -22.29 -15.27
C LEU A 12 3.37 -21.35 -16.13
N ALA A 13 2.76 -20.62 -17.08
CA ALA A 13 3.43 -19.63 -17.92
C ALA A 13 3.59 -18.28 -17.22
N ALA A 14 2.64 -17.92 -16.33
CA ALA A 14 2.79 -16.83 -15.39
C ALA A 14 3.91 -17.22 -14.41
N GLY A 15 5.05 -16.53 -14.48
CA GLY A 15 6.16 -16.78 -13.56
C GLY A 15 5.73 -16.55 -12.11
N ASP A 16 6.40 -17.21 -11.17
CA ASP A 16 6.12 -17.09 -9.73
C ASP A 16 5.99 -15.60 -9.32
N PRO A 17 4.84 -15.16 -8.79
CA PRO A 17 4.61 -13.75 -8.47
C PRO A 17 5.58 -13.24 -7.40
N ALA A 18 6.14 -14.12 -6.56
CA ALA A 18 7.18 -13.76 -5.60
C ALA A 18 8.51 -13.48 -6.31
N ALA A 19 8.90 -14.30 -7.29
CA ALA A 19 10.09 -14.07 -8.10
C ALA A 19 9.97 -12.80 -8.95
N GLN A 20 8.81 -12.57 -9.56
CA GLN A 20 8.51 -11.36 -10.31
C GLN A 20 8.58 -10.11 -9.43
N LEU A 21 8.06 -10.18 -8.20
CA LEU A 21 8.14 -9.10 -7.23
C LEU A 21 9.59 -8.73 -6.91
N VAL A 22 10.44 -9.72 -6.62
CA VAL A 22 11.86 -9.50 -6.29
C VAL A 22 12.60 -8.86 -7.47
N GLN A 23 12.38 -9.38 -8.68
CA GLN A 23 12.95 -8.84 -9.90
C GLN A 23 12.47 -7.39 -10.18
N ALA A 24 11.18 -7.14 -10.04
CA ALA A 24 10.59 -5.82 -10.22
C ALA A 24 11.14 -4.81 -9.22
N LYS A 25 11.30 -5.20 -7.94
CA LYS A 25 11.94 -4.36 -6.91
C LYS A 25 13.39 -4.03 -7.27
N ALA A 26 14.14 -4.96 -7.86
CA ALA A 26 15.50 -4.69 -8.31
C ALA A 26 15.52 -3.70 -9.49
N LEU A 27 14.65 -3.88 -10.48
CA LEU A 27 14.53 -2.98 -11.63
C LEU A 27 14.04 -1.58 -11.24
N MET A 28 13.12 -1.48 -10.28
CA MET A 28 12.60 -0.21 -9.76
C MET A 28 13.70 0.62 -9.09
N ARG A 29 14.62 -0.03 -8.36
CA ARG A 29 15.78 0.60 -7.70
C ARG A 29 16.95 0.85 -8.67
N GLY A 30 16.90 0.27 -9.86
CA GLY A 30 17.91 0.41 -10.91
C GLY A 30 17.81 1.75 -11.63
N ALA A 31 18.37 1.80 -12.84
CA ALA A 31 18.32 3.00 -13.67
C ALA A 31 16.88 3.34 -14.06
N SER A 32 16.54 4.63 -14.19
CA SER A 32 15.18 5.06 -14.57
C SER A 32 14.67 4.42 -15.87
N ALA A 33 15.58 4.08 -16.79
CA ALA A 33 15.26 3.36 -18.03
C ALA A 33 14.68 1.94 -17.80
N GLN A 34 14.90 1.35 -16.62
CA GLN A 34 14.39 0.02 -16.23
C GLN A 34 13.03 0.09 -15.53
N GLN A 35 12.61 1.28 -15.08
CA GLN A 35 11.33 1.44 -14.38
C GLN A 35 10.10 1.04 -15.22
N PRO A 36 10.01 1.27 -16.54
CA PRO A 36 8.89 0.75 -17.33
C PRO A 36 8.78 -0.78 -17.25
N GLN A 37 9.91 -1.49 -17.27
CA GLN A 37 9.94 -2.94 -17.12
C GLN A 37 9.54 -3.39 -15.71
N ALA A 38 9.99 -2.68 -14.67
CA ALA A 38 9.53 -2.92 -13.30
C ALA A 38 8.00 -2.77 -13.17
N ARG A 39 7.44 -1.72 -13.77
CA ARG A 39 5.99 -1.45 -13.76
C ARG A 39 5.19 -2.58 -14.43
N LEU A 40 5.71 -3.14 -15.53
CA LEU A 40 5.09 -4.31 -16.19
C LEU A 40 5.09 -5.54 -15.28
N LEU A 41 6.24 -5.88 -14.67
CA LEU A 41 6.35 -7.04 -13.78
C LEU A 41 5.47 -6.88 -12.52
N PHE A 42 5.40 -5.68 -11.93
CA PHE A 42 4.47 -5.45 -10.82
C PHE A 42 3.01 -5.57 -11.26
N THR A 43 2.67 -5.15 -12.48
CA THR A 43 1.31 -5.32 -13.04
C THR A 43 0.93 -6.78 -13.17
N GLU A 44 1.86 -7.61 -13.69
CA GLU A 44 1.65 -9.04 -13.81
C GLU A 44 1.48 -9.71 -12.43
N ALA A 45 2.43 -9.50 -11.51
CA ALA A 45 2.37 -10.08 -10.18
C ALA A 45 1.15 -9.60 -9.38
N ALA A 46 0.75 -8.33 -9.52
CA ALA A 46 -0.48 -7.81 -8.91
C ALA A 46 -1.74 -8.47 -9.49
N GLY A 47 -1.76 -8.72 -10.82
CA GLY A 47 -2.82 -9.46 -11.50
C GLY A 47 -2.94 -10.92 -11.03
N GLN A 48 -1.84 -11.53 -10.61
CA GLN A 48 -1.82 -12.85 -9.96
C GLN A 48 -2.22 -12.80 -8.47
N GLY A 49 -2.53 -11.62 -7.93
CA GLY A 49 -3.01 -11.44 -6.56
C GLY A 49 -1.93 -11.08 -5.53
N SER A 50 -0.71 -10.74 -5.95
CA SER A 50 0.33 -10.26 -5.04
C SER A 50 -0.01 -8.87 -4.49
N GLY A 51 -0.37 -8.80 -3.20
CA GLY A 51 -0.58 -7.56 -2.47
C GLY A 51 0.65 -6.63 -2.49
N PRO A 52 1.87 -7.13 -2.19
CA PRO A 52 3.09 -6.33 -2.30
C PRO A 52 3.33 -5.77 -3.70
N ALA A 53 3.04 -6.55 -4.76
CA ALA A 53 3.20 -6.04 -6.12
C ALA A 53 2.19 -4.93 -6.43
N ALA A 54 0.95 -5.07 -5.99
CA ALA A 54 -0.06 -4.02 -6.12
C ALA A 54 0.35 -2.73 -5.37
N TYR A 55 0.98 -2.87 -4.20
CA TYR A 55 1.52 -1.74 -3.44
C TYR A 55 2.59 -0.98 -4.24
N TYR A 56 3.62 -1.68 -4.72
CA TYR A 56 4.68 -1.05 -5.51
C TYR A 56 4.16 -0.47 -6.82
N LEU A 57 3.24 -1.16 -7.50
CA LEU A 57 2.59 -0.63 -8.69
C LEU A 57 1.86 0.68 -8.40
N GLY A 58 1.09 0.71 -7.31
CA GLY A 58 0.39 1.91 -6.86
C GLY A 58 1.35 3.08 -6.64
N LEU A 59 2.48 2.85 -5.97
CA LEU A 59 3.52 3.88 -5.78
C LEU A 59 4.14 4.34 -7.10
N MET A 60 4.45 3.41 -8.00
CA MET A 60 5.01 3.73 -9.31
C MET A 60 4.07 4.58 -10.14
N VAL A 61 2.78 4.22 -10.18
CA VAL A 61 1.75 4.96 -10.91
C VAL A 61 1.48 6.32 -10.27
N LYS A 62 1.46 6.41 -8.93
CA LYS A 62 1.30 7.67 -8.20
C LYS A 62 2.41 8.67 -8.51
N ASN A 63 3.64 8.17 -8.61
CA ASN A 63 4.84 9.00 -8.76
C ASN A 63 5.30 9.16 -10.22
N GLY A 64 4.73 8.41 -11.16
CA GLY A 64 5.11 8.47 -12.59
C GLY A 64 6.40 7.72 -12.90
N MET A 65 6.72 6.71 -12.09
CA MET A 65 7.89 5.86 -12.33
C MET A 65 7.58 4.90 -13.47
N GLY A 66 8.42 4.92 -14.52
CA GLY A 66 8.26 4.04 -15.67
C GLY A 66 7.01 4.27 -16.53
N GLY A 67 6.37 5.43 -16.42
CA GLY A 67 5.22 5.82 -17.25
C GLY A 67 4.47 7.04 -16.68
N PRO A 68 3.32 7.44 -17.24
CA PRO A 68 2.58 8.60 -16.77
C PRO A 68 2.04 8.41 -15.35
N GLN A 69 1.89 9.54 -14.65
CA GLN A 69 1.20 9.62 -13.35
C GLN A 69 -0.30 9.46 -13.54
N ASP A 70 -0.94 8.72 -12.62
CA ASP A 70 -2.39 8.62 -12.54
C ASP A 70 -2.81 8.35 -11.09
N GLN A 71 -3.29 9.39 -10.40
CA GLN A 71 -3.68 9.29 -8.99
C GLN A 71 -4.85 8.33 -8.77
N ALA A 72 -5.82 8.30 -9.71
CA ALA A 72 -6.98 7.44 -9.59
C ALA A 72 -6.60 5.96 -9.80
N ALA A 73 -5.75 5.67 -10.79
CA ALA A 73 -5.23 4.32 -10.98
C ALA A 73 -4.34 3.88 -9.80
N ALA A 74 -3.48 4.75 -9.28
CA ALA A 74 -2.68 4.47 -8.11
C ALA A 74 -3.54 4.10 -6.90
N LEU A 75 -4.58 4.87 -6.63
CA LEU A 75 -5.51 4.61 -5.52
C LEU A 75 -6.16 3.24 -5.65
N ARG A 76 -6.60 2.84 -6.85
CA ARG A 76 -7.18 1.49 -7.07
C ARG A 76 -6.20 0.37 -6.73
N TRP A 77 -4.94 0.50 -7.13
CA TRP A 77 -3.91 -0.50 -6.83
C TRP A 77 -3.55 -0.52 -5.34
N LEU A 78 -3.50 0.64 -4.69
CA LEU A 78 -3.21 0.74 -3.26
C LEU A 78 -4.37 0.21 -2.41
N ILE A 79 -5.63 0.42 -2.82
CA ILE A 79 -6.79 -0.21 -2.17
C ILE A 79 -6.70 -1.73 -2.30
N LEU A 80 -6.34 -2.26 -3.47
CA LEU A 80 -6.15 -3.70 -3.64
C LEU A 80 -5.05 -4.23 -2.70
N ALA A 81 -3.93 -3.52 -2.58
CA ALA A 81 -2.86 -3.89 -1.65
C ALA A 81 -3.32 -3.84 -0.18
N ALA A 82 -4.05 -2.80 0.21
CA ALA A 82 -4.61 -2.65 1.55
C ALA A 82 -5.58 -3.79 1.90
N GLN A 83 -6.45 -4.18 0.96
CA GLN A 83 -7.33 -5.35 1.10
C GLN A 83 -6.56 -6.67 1.26
N ARG A 84 -5.33 -6.75 0.74
CA ARG A 84 -4.41 -7.88 0.92
C ARG A 84 -3.49 -7.73 2.14
N GLN A 85 -3.91 -6.94 3.12
CA GLN A 85 -3.21 -6.75 4.40
C GLN A 85 -1.82 -6.12 4.25
N VAL A 86 -1.58 -5.36 3.18
CA VAL A 86 -0.35 -4.56 3.04
C VAL A 86 -0.49 -3.29 3.88
N VAL A 87 0.09 -3.30 5.07
CA VAL A 87 -0.06 -2.24 6.08
C VAL A 87 0.39 -0.85 5.58
N PRO A 88 1.54 -0.68 4.91
CA PRO A 88 1.90 0.62 4.33
C PRO A 88 0.86 1.13 3.32
N ALA A 89 0.21 0.22 2.57
CA ALA A 89 -0.82 0.60 1.62
C ALA A 89 -2.07 1.14 2.33
N MET A 90 -2.48 0.57 3.47
CA MET A 90 -3.61 1.09 4.26
C MET A 90 -3.37 2.55 4.66
N PHE A 91 -2.19 2.85 5.19
CA PHE A 91 -1.80 4.22 5.55
C PHE A 91 -1.81 5.17 4.34
N ILE A 92 -1.27 4.74 3.19
CA ILE A 92 -1.27 5.59 1.99
C ILE A 92 -2.68 5.81 1.46
N VAL A 93 -3.54 4.78 1.44
CA VAL A 93 -4.93 4.91 1.04
C VAL A 93 -5.66 5.90 1.96
N ALA A 94 -5.44 5.80 3.28
CA ALA A 94 -5.99 6.75 4.24
C ALA A 94 -5.60 8.20 3.90
N ASN A 95 -4.34 8.42 3.57
CA ASN A 95 -3.84 9.75 3.17
C ASN A 95 -4.40 10.24 1.84
N MET A 96 -4.52 9.38 0.84
CA MET A 96 -5.10 9.74 -0.45
C MET A 96 -6.59 10.07 -0.34
N LEU A 97 -7.29 9.46 0.61
CA LEU A 97 -8.70 9.71 0.87
C LEU A 97 -8.96 10.84 1.87
N PHE A 98 -7.92 11.38 2.52
CA PHE A 98 -8.04 12.35 3.61
C PHE A 98 -8.99 13.52 3.30
N ASP A 99 -8.81 14.18 2.15
CA ASP A 99 -9.63 15.33 1.74
C ASP A 99 -10.91 14.94 1.00
N SER A 100 -10.99 13.72 0.47
CA SER A 100 -12.09 13.31 -0.43
C SER A 100 -13.16 12.45 0.24
N ASP A 101 -12.78 11.59 1.19
CA ASP A 101 -13.67 10.71 1.93
C ASP A 101 -13.08 10.43 3.32
N ALA A 102 -13.39 11.31 4.29
CA ALA A 102 -12.91 11.20 5.65
C ALA A 102 -13.33 9.89 6.35
N ALA A 103 -14.46 9.29 5.97
CA ALA A 103 -14.93 8.05 6.58
C ALA A 103 -14.09 6.85 6.13
N GLN A 104 -13.83 6.73 4.83
CA GLN A 104 -12.91 5.70 4.32
C GLN A 104 -11.47 5.96 4.76
N ALA A 105 -11.05 7.22 4.79
CA ALA A 105 -9.73 7.60 5.26
C ALA A 105 -9.50 7.12 6.70
N ARG A 106 -10.47 7.39 7.57
CA ARG A 106 -10.46 6.91 8.96
C ARG A 106 -10.43 5.39 9.06
N TYR A 107 -11.24 4.69 8.27
CA TYR A 107 -11.28 3.22 8.25
C TYR A 107 -9.89 2.63 7.98
N TRP A 108 -9.23 3.10 6.92
CA TRP A 108 -7.90 2.59 6.57
C TRP A 108 -6.81 3.03 7.55
N LEU A 109 -6.94 4.23 8.15
CA LEU A 109 -6.02 4.68 9.18
C LEU A 109 -6.15 3.83 10.46
N ASP A 110 -7.38 3.54 10.88
CA ASP A 110 -7.66 2.67 12.03
C ASP A 110 -7.10 1.26 11.79
N ALA A 111 -7.30 0.68 10.60
CA ALA A 111 -6.70 -0.61 10.24
C ALA A 111 -5.16 -0.61 10.27
N ALA A 112 -4.52 0.47 9.80
CA ALA A 112 -3.07 0.60 9.88
C ALA A 112 -2.56 0.77 11.33
N CYS A 113 -3.35 1.42 12.21
CA CYS A 113 -3.04 1.55 13.63
C CYS A 113 -3.17 0.21 14.37
N GLU A 114 -4.17 -0.62 14.02
CA GLU A 114 -4.33 -1.97 14.56
C GLU A 114 -3.12 -2.88 14.22
N ALA A 115 -2.48 -2.62 13.08
CA ALA A 115 -1.23 -3.26 12.69
C ALA A 115 0.03 -2.55 13.23
N GLU A 116 -0.13 -1.64 14.21
CA GLU A 116 0.94 -0.89 14.87
C GLU A 116 1.85 -0.11 13.90
N TYR A 117 1.32 0.37 12.78
CA TYR A 117 2.12 1.14 11.82
C TYR A 117 2.49 2.52 12.40
N PRO A 118 3.79 2.85 12.58
CA PRO A 118 4.18 4.04 13.32
C PRO A 118 3.62 5.35 12.75
N GLU A 119 3.67 5.51 11.43
CA GLU A 119 3.15 6.68 10.74
C GLU A 119 1.63 6.82 10.89
N ALA A 120 0.90 5.69 10.92
CA ALA A 120 -0.55 5.70 11.12
C ALA A 120 -0.90 6.11 12.56
N LEU A 121 -0.19 5.56 13.55
CA LEU A 121 -0.35 5.91 14.96
C LEU A 121 -0.08 7.41 15.19
N GLN A 122 1.01 7.93 14.60
CA GLN A 122 1.34 9.35 14.67
C GLN A 122 0.27 10.22 14.00
N GLN A 123 -0.21 9.83 12.83
CA GLN A 123 -1.25 10.58 12.13
C GLN A 123 -2.58 10.56 12.89
N LYS A 124 -2.95 9.43 13.50
CA LYS A 124 -4.14 9.33 14.35
C LYS A 124 -4.03 10.20 15.60
N SER A 125 -2.85 10.27 16.22
CA SER A 125 -2.58 11.22 17.31
C SER A 125 -2.90 12.65 16.89
N VAL A 126 -2.38 13.09 15.74
CA VAL A 126 -2.62 14.45 15.21
C VAL A 126 -4.11 14.66 14.91
N ALA A 127 -4.75 13.71 14.23
CA ALA A 127 -6.16 13.80 13.88
C ALA A 127 -7.08 13.88 15.11
N LEU A 128 -6.77 13.17 16.20
CA LEU A 128 -7.46 13.27 17.49
C LEU A 128 -7.20 14.61 18.19
N GLY A 129 -5.96 15.11 18.16
CA GLY A 129 -5.62 16.42 18.73
C GLY A 129 -6.32 17.58 18.02
N GLU A 130 -6.70 17.42 16.75
CA GLU A 130 -7.35 18.48 15.98
C GLU A 130 -8.84 18.22 15.71
N GLY A 131 -9.36 17.04 16.04
CA GLY A 131 -10.72 16.64 15.71
C GLY A 131 -10.99 16.56 14.20
N ARG A 132 -10.02 16.07 13.42
CA ARG A 132 -10.11 15.94 11.95
C ARG A 132 -10.34 14.50 11.51
N MET A 133 -10.53 14.27 10.20
CA MET A 133 -10.63 12.93 9.61
C MET A 133 -11.75 12.07 10.23
N GLY A 134 -12.84 12.69 10.67
CA GLY A 134 -13.97 12.01 11.32
C GLY A 134 -13.70 11.54 12.76
N TYR A 135 -12.60 11.96 13.38
CA TYR A 135 -12.35 11.79 14.81
C TYR A 135 -12.92 12.97 15.61
N VAL A 136 -13.39 12.68 16.81
CA VAL A 136 -13.75 13.71 17.78
C VAL A 136 -12.47 14.16 18.48
N HIS A 137 -12.33 15.47 18.69
CA HIS A 137 -11.18 16.03 19.39
C HIS A 137 -10.98 15.37 20.76
N ASN A 138 -9.78 14.83 21.01
CA ASN A 138 -9.42 14.13 22.25
C ASN A 138 -7.91 14.14 22.50
N GLU A 139 -7.46 15.01 23.40
CA GLU A 139 -6.04 15.17 23.80
C GLU A 139 -5.45 13.94 24.51
N GLU A 140 -6.24 13.24 25.32
CA GLU A 140 -5.77 12.07 26.06
C GLU A 140 -5.47 10.91 25.11
N GLN A 141 -6.38 10.65 24.18
CA GLN A 141 -6.17 9.64 23.14
C GLN A 141 -5.05 10.06 22.19
N ALA A 142 -4.95 11.35 21.83
CA ALA A 142 -3.83 11.84 21.02
C ALA A 142 -2.48 11.51 21.68
N ALA A 143 -2.31 11.87 22.95
CA ALA A 143 -1.09 11.59 23.70
C ALA A 143 -0.79 10.08 23.82
N LEU A 144 -1.82 9.24 23.92
CA LEU A 144 -1.66 7.78 23.92
C LEU A 144 -1.11 7.28 22.58
N PHE A 145 -1.73 7.68 21.46
CA PHE A 145 -1.31 7.27 20.12
C PHE A 145 0.10 7.75 19.77
N LEU A 146 0.52 8.92 20.27
CA LEU A 146 1.89 9.40 20.14
C LEU A 146 2.89 8.46 20.82
N LYS A 147 2.63 8.04 22.06
CA LYS A 147 3.48 7.08 22.78
C LYS A 147 3.53 5.72 22.09
N MET A 148 2.39 5.26 21.55
CA MET A 148 2.34 4.03 20.76
C MET A 148 3.19 4.14 19.51
N ALA A 149 3.16 5.28 18.81
CA ALA A 149 3.99 5.52 17.63
C ALA A 149 5.49 5.46 17.98
N GLU A 150 5.91 6.11 19.08
CA GLU A 150 7.27 6.07 19.58
C GLU A 150 7.76 4.64 19.85
N HIS A 151 6.92 3.83 20.50
CA HIS A 151 7.20 2.42 20.72
C HIS A 151 7.24 1.63 19.41
N ALA A 152 6.31 1.84 18.49
CA ALA A 152 6.27 1.10 17.23
C ALA A 152 7.49 1.38 16.35
N MET A 153 8.04 2.60 16.39
CA MET A 153 9.25 2.97 15.64
C MET A 153 10.47 2.11 16.01
N THR A 154 10.59 1.63 17.26
CA THR A 154 11.71 0.77 17.68
C THR A 154 11.59 -0.66 17.16
N HIS A 155 10.39 -1.07 16.76
CA HIS A 155 10.06 -2.42 16.29
C HIS A 155 9.60 -2.44 14.82
N ARG A 156 9.95 -1.39 14.05
CA ARG A 156 9.54 -1.23 12.65
C ARG A 156 9.92 -2.45 11.81
N GLN A 157 8.91 -3.05 11.19
CA GLN A 157 9.08 -4.08 10.17
C GLN A 157 9.57 -3.46 8.84
N PRO A 158 10.37 -4.20 8.06
CA PRO A 158 10.73 -3.76 6.72
C PRO A 158 9.50 -3.70 5.81
N GLU A 159 9.49 -2.73 4.89
CA GLU A 159 8.51 -2.63 3.83
C GLU A 159 8.44 -3.95 3.02
N PRO A 160 7.23 -4.38 2.60
CA PRO A 160 6.98 -5.67 1.94
C PRO A 160 7.77 -5.84 0.64
#